data_AF-A0A1Y4T883-F1
#
_entry.id   AF-A0A1Y4T883-F1
#
_cell.length_a   1.000
_cell.length_b   1.000
_cell.length_c   1.000
_cell.angle_alpha   90.00
_cell.angle_beta   90.00
_cell.angle_gamma   90.00
#
_symmetry.space_group_name_H-M   'P 1'
#
loop_
_entity.id
_entity.type
_entity.pdbx_description
1 polymer ?
#
loop_
_entity_poly.entity_id
_entity_poly.type
_entity_poly.pdbx_seq_one_letter_code
_entity_poly.pdbx_strand_id
1 'polypeptide(L)'
;MKAVEIKGIIPPIITPMNEDESINVAELRAQVNRQIEGGVHAIFCFGTNGEGYILNGKEKELVLRTVIEECNGRVPVYAGTGGIAGCANVYPHTMASIYDLFMEGRIEEAKAANASIASFRACFKYGNPNTIVKTAVAMLGYNVGKCRAPFNQVPEEGIKALEKVLKENAEKGMC
;
A
#
# COMPACT_ATOMS: atom_id res chain seq x y z
N MET A 1 14.41 6.99 -24.46
CA MET A 1 13.01 7.24 -24.04
C MET A 1 12.77 8.74 -24.10
N LYS A 2 11.60 9.20 -24.56
CA LYS A 2 11.25 10.63 -24.44
C LYS A 2 11.04 10.96 -22.97
N ALA A 3 11.55 12.10 -22.51
CA ALA A 3 11.22 12.61 -21.19
C ALA A 3 9.71 12.90 -21.13
N VAL A 4 9.03 12.28 -20.17
CA VAL A 4 7.61 12.53 -19.91
C VAL A 4 7.52 13.49 -18.74
N GLU A 5 6.94 14.66 -18.97
CA GLU A 5 6.67 15.64 -17.91
C GLU A 5 5.60 15.08 -16.95
N ILE A 6 5.93 14.97 -15.65
CA ILE A 6 4.99 14.53 -14.62
C ILE A 6 4.13 15.74 -14.20
N LYS A 7 2.86 15.75 -14.58
CA LYS A 7 1.93 16.85 -14.24
C LYS A 7 0.46 16.40 -14.21
N GLY A 8 -0.38 17.24 -13.61
CA GLY A 8 -1.82 17.06 -13.55
C GLY A 8 -2.28 16.02 -12.54
N ILE A 9 -3.45 15.44 -12.78
CA ILE A 9 -4.06 14.43 -11.91
C ILE A 9 -3.62 13.04 -12.35
N ILE A 10 -2.95 12.32 -11.44
CA ILE A 10 -2.41 10.98 -11.66
C ILE A 10 -2.97 10.06 -10.56
N PRO A 11 -4.12 9.40 -10.78
CA PRO A 11 -4.71 8.55 -9.76
C PRO A 11 -3.84 7.31 -9.51
N PRO A 12 -3.60 6.94 -8.24
CA PRO A 12 -3.22 5.57 -7.89
C PRO A 12 -4.44 4.69 -8.21
N ILE A 13 -4.46 4.09 -9.40
CA ILE A 13 -5.62 3.35 -9.89
C ILE A 13 -5.87 2.13 -9.01
N ILE A 14 -7.13 1.90 -8.66
CA ILE A 14 -7.55 0.70 -7.94
C ILE A 14 -7.35 -0.53 -8.82
N THR A 15 -7.05 -1.67 -8.21
CA THR A 15 -6.94 -2.96 -8.91
C THR A 15 -8.23 -3.75 -8.64
N PRO A 16 -9.18 -3.83 -9.59
CA PRO A 16 -10.43 -4.55 -9.36
C PRO A 16 -10.17 -6.05 -9.20
N MET A 17 -10.86 -6.66 -8.23
CA MET A 17 -10.82 -8.10 -7.97
C MET A 17 -12.18 -8.73 -8.22
N ASN A 18 -12.19 -10.02 -8.53
CA ASN A 18 -13.37 -10.88 -8.49
C ASN A 18 -13.67 -11.31 -7.04
N GLU A 19 -14.82 -11.97 -6.82
CA GLU A 19 -15.19 -12.50 -5.51
C GLU A 19 -14.20 -13.52 -4.95
N ASP A 20 -13.47 -14.22 -5.82
CA ASP A 20 -12.41 -15.18 -5.47
C ASP A 20 -11.02 -14.53 -5.30
N GLU A 21 -10.98 -13.19 -5.20
CA GLU A 21 -9.77 -12.37 -5.05
C GLU A 21 -8.83 -12.37 -6.27
N SER A 22 -9.19 -13.05 -7.38
CA SER A 22 -8.43 -12.96 -8.64
C SER A 22 -8.62 -11.60 -9.32
N ILE A 23 -7.63 -11.16 -10.12
CA ILE A 23 -7.71 -9.88 -10.84
C ILE A 23 -8.90 -9.86 -11.81
N ASN A 24 -9.80 -8.88 -11.67
CA ASN A 24 -10.86 -8.61 -12.63
C ASN A 24 -10.33 -7.74 -13.78
N VAL A 25 -9.78 -8.40 -14.79
CA VAL A 25 -9.17 -7.75 -15.97
C VAL A 25 -10.17 -6.89 -16.76
N ALA A 26 -11.41 -7.35 -16.89
CA ALA A 26 -12.44 -6.62 -17.65
C ALA A 26 -12.78 -5.28 -16.97
N GLU A 27 -13.02 -5.30 -15.66
CA GLU A 27 -13.26 -4.05 -14.91
C GLU A 27 -12.00 -3.19 -14.81
N LEU A 28 -10.79 -3.78 -14.76
CA LEU A 28 -9.55 -3.01 -14.82
C LEU A 28 -9.48 -2.17 -16.10
N ARG A 29 -9.83 -2.75 -17.25
CA ARG A 29 -9.90 -2.01 -18.53
C ARG A 29 -10.98 -0.93 -18.50
N ALA A 30 -12.17 -1.26 -18.01
CA ALA A 30 -13.26 -0.30 -17.86
C ALA A 30 -12.88 0.89 -16.94
N GLN A 31 -12.19 0.62 -15.84
CA GLN A 31 -11.69 1.63 -14.91
C GLN A 31 -10.62 2.51 -15.55
N VAL A 32 -9.69 1.95 -16.34
CA VAL A 32 -8.72 2.76 -17.10
C VAL A 32 -9.43 3.71 -18.05
N ASN A 33 -10.41 3.23 -18.83
CA ASN A 33 -11.20 4.07 -19.73
C ASN A 33 -11.96 5.16 -18.96
N ARG A 34 -12.65 4.82 -17.87
CA ARG A 34 -13.36 5.78 -17.01
C ARG A 34 -12.45 6.91 -16.53
N GLN A 35 -11.22 6.58 -16.12
CA GLN A 35 -10.24 7.58 -15.68
C GLN A 35 -9.77 8.47 -16.85
N ILE A 36 -9.42 7.87 -17.99
CA ILE A 36 -8.97 8.62 -19.17
C ILE A 36 -10.07 9.53 -19.72
N GLU A 37 -11.31 9.03 -19.86
CA GLU A 37 -12.48 9.79 -20.27
C GLU A 37 -12.81 10.92 -19.29
N GLY A 38 -12.53 10.72 -18.00
CA GLY A 38 -12.61 11.75 -16.96
C GLY A 38 -11.52 12.83 -17.03
N GLY A 39 -10.54 12.72 -17.93
CA GLY A 39 -9.51 13.73 -18.16
C GLY A 39 -8.32 13.65 -17.21
N VAL A 40 -8.02 12.48 -16.64
CA VAL A 40 -6.75 12.30 -15.91
C VAL A 40 -5.55 12.43 -16.85
N HIS A 41 -4.40 12.78 -16.30
CA HIS A 41 -3.23 13.15 -17.08
C HIS A 41 -2.22 12.02 -17.21
N ALA A 42 -2.35 10.98 -16.39
CA ALA A 42 -1.62 9.71 -16.43
C ALA A 42 -2.31 8.69 -15.51
N ILE A 43 -1.89 7.43 -15.55
CA ILE A 43 -2.32 6.37 -14.63
C ILE A 43 -1.13 5.93 -13.77
N PHE A 44 -1.32 5.76 -12.46
CA PHE A 44 -0.30 5.21 -11.57
C PHE A 44 -0.73 3.84 -11.02
N CYS A 45 -0.08 2.79 -11.50
CA CYS A 45 -0.25 1.42 -11.01
C CYS A 45 0.54 1.18 -9.72
N PHE A 46 0.02 0.29 -8.87
CA PHE A 46 0.70 -0.19 -7.66
C PHE A 46 0.92 0.86 -6.58
N GLY A 47 0.13 1.93 -6.57
CA GLY A 47 0.00 2.79 -5.38
C GLY A 47 -0.76 2.07 -4.26
N THR A 48 -0.91 2.73 -3.10
CA THR A 48 -1.63 2.17 -1.94
C THR A 48 -3.06 1.76 -2.29
N ASN A 49 -3.80 2.60 -3.03
CA ASN A 49 -5.16 2.29 -3.47
C ASN A 49 -5.23 1.17 -4.51
N GLY A 50 -4.13 0.90 -5.21
CA GLY A 50 -4.02 -0.20 -6.19
C GLY A 50 -3.57 -1.51 -5.55
N GLU A 51 -3.40 -1.54 -4.23
CA GLU A 51 -3.06 -2.75 -3.45
C GLU A 51 -1.78 -3.45 -3.94
N GLY A 52 -0.85 -2.69 -4.52
CA GLY A 52 0.38 -3.24 -5.11
C GLY A 52 1.30 -3.97 -4.12
N TYR A 53 1.06 -3.87 -2.82
CA TYR A 53 1.82 -4.55 -1.78
C TYR A 53 1.36 -5.99 -1.51
N ILE A 54 0.15 -6.39 -1.92
CA ILE A 54 -0.34 -7.78 -1.79
C ILE A 54 -0.18 -8.60 -3.06
N LEU A 55 -0.04 -7.95 -4.22
CA LEU A 55 0.10 -8.63 -5.50
C LEU A 55 1.43 -9.36 -5.63
N ASN A 56 1.38 -10.59 -6.12
CA ASN A 56 2.57 -11.32 -6.54
C ASN A 56 3.10 -10.82 -7.90
N GLY A 57 4.29 -11.30 -8.30
CA GLY A 57 4.95 -10.85 -9.53
C GLY A 57 4.12 -11.05 -10.80
N LYS A 58 3.39 -12.17 -10.93
CA LYS A 58 2.57 -12.47 -12.10
C LYS A 58 1.34 -11.58 -12.17
N GLU A 59 0.71 -11.31 -11.02
CA GLU A 59 -0.42 -10.39 -10.93
C GLU A 59 0.01 -8.96 -11.27
N LYS A 60 1.15 -8.50 -10.75
CA LYS A 60 1.71 -7.19 -11.13
C LYS A 60 1.97 -7.12 -12.63
N GLU A 61 2.55 -8.14 -13.23
CA GLU A 61 2.77 -8.18 -14.68
C GLU A 61 1.45 -8.10 -15.46
N LEU A 62 0.44 -8.89 -15.06
CA LEU A 62 -0.89 -8.89 -15.68
C LEU A 62 -1.56 -7.52 -15.59
N VAL A 63 -1.57 -6.90 -14.40
CA VAL A 63 -2.16 -5.58 -14.18
C VAL A 63 -1.43 -4.52 -15.01
N LEU A 64 -0.10 -4.48 -14.93
CA LEU A 64 0.69 -3.48 -15.66
C LEU A 64 0.51 -3.61 -17.17
N ARG A 65 0.59 -4.82 -17.70
CA ARG A 65 0.36 -5.10 -19.13
C ARG A 65 -1.05 -4.64 -19.54
N THR A 66 -2.07 -5.03 -18.80
CA THR A 66 -3.47 -4.66 -19.09
C THR A 66 -3.64 -3.14 -19.13
N VAL A 67 -3.09 -2.43 -18.15
CA VAL A 67 -3.18 -0.96 -18.08
C VAL A 67 -2.43 -0.29 -19.23
N ILE A 68 -1.22 -0.77 -19.57
CA ILE A 68 -0.44 -0.24 -20.69
C ILE A 68 -1.18 -0.43 -22.02
N GLU A 69 -1.65 -1.66 -22.27
CA GLU A 69 -2.43 -2.00 -23.46
C GLU A 69 -3.70 -1.15 -23.56
N GLU A 70 -4.44 -1.03 -22.46
CA GLU A 70 -5.66 -0.25 -22.45
C GLU A 70 -5.35 1.23 -22.66
N CYS A 71 -4.37 1.81 -21.95
CA CYS A 71 -4.00 3.22 -22.14
C CYS A 71 -3.64 3.52 -23.60
N ASN A 72 -3.00 2.58 -24.30
CA ASN A 72 -2.67 2.68 -25.74
C ASN A 72 -2.05 4.04 -26.13
N GLY A 73 -1.15 4.56 -25.30
CA GLY A 73 -0.49 5.85 -25.50
C GLY A 73 -1.35 7.11 -25.31
N ARG A 74 -2.63 6.99 -24.92
CA ARG A 74 -3.52 8.13 -24.65
C ARG A 74 -3.03 9.00 -23.48
N VAL A 75 -2.50 8.35 -22.44
CA VAL A 75 -1.86 8.99 -21.29
C VAL A 75 -0.64 8.16 -20.83
N PRO A 76 0.34 8.75 -20.13
CA PRO A 76 1.45 8.00 -19.54
C PRO A 76 0.99 7.01 -18.47
N VAL A 77 1.76 5.94 -18.29
CA VAL A 77 1.58 4.97 -17.20
C VAL A 77 2.82 4.99 -16.31
N TYR A 78 2.61 5.21 -15.02
CA TYR A 78 3.61 5.09 -13.97
C TYR A 78 3.35 3.81 -13.18
N ALA A 79 4.40 3.17 -12.67
CA ALA A 79 4.27 1.93 -11.90
C ALA A 79 5.18 1.96 -10.67
N GLY A 80 4.61 1.63 -9.51
CA GLY A 80 5.39 1.40 -8.30
C GLY A 80 6.10 0.05 -8.38
N THR A 81 7.44 0.06 -8.45
CA THR A 81 8.24 -1.17 -8.63
C THR A 81 8.90 -1.67 -7.34
N GLY A 82 8.96 -0.85 -6.29
CA GLY A 82 9.54 -1.21 -5.00
C GLY A 82 8.54 -1.81 -4.00
N GLY A 83 9.05 -2.20 -2.83
CA GLY A 83 8.22 -2.53 -1.67
C GLY A 83 7.60 -1.25 -1.09
N ILE A 84 6.30 -1.05 -1.31
CA ILE A 84 5.57 0.14 -0.83
C ILE A 84 4.88 -0.22 0.49
N ALA A 85 5.49 0.16 1.60
CA ALA A 85 5.05 -0.25 2.94
C ALA A 85 4.81 0.94 3.89
N GLY A 86 3.55 1.35 4.06
CA GLY A 86 3.20 2.38 5.04
C GLY A 86 3.59 2.02 6.48
N CYS A 87 3.53 0.72 6.82
CA CYS A 87 3.93 0.19 8.13
C CYS A 87 5.41 0.42 8.46
N ALA A 88 6.27 0.67 7.46
CA ALA A 88 7.69 0.95 7.70
C ALA A 88 7.93 2.28 8.44
N ASN A 89 6.92 3.15 8.53
CA ASN A 89 7.01 4.33 9.40
C ASN A 89 6.91 3.97 10.89
N VAL A 90 6.30 2.83 11.22
CA VAL A 90 6.12 2.36 12.60
C VAL A 90 7.19 1.33 12.96
N TYR A 91 7.49 0.40 12.04
CA TYR A 91 8.44 -0.69 12.24
C TYR A 91 9.46 -0.78 11.10
N PRO A 92 10.32 0.23 10.88
CA PRO A 92 11.27 0.25 9.78
C PRO A 92 12.19 -0.98 9.76
N HIS A 93 12.72 -1.42 10.91
CA HIS A 93 13.62 -2.58 10.97
C HIS A 93 12.91 -3.87 10.59
N THR A 94 11.71 -4.06 11.12
CA THR A 94 10.89 -5.24 10.81
C THR A 94 10.51 -5.28 9.33
N MET A 95 10.15 -4.13 8.74
CA MET A 95 9.77 -4.09 7.32
C MET A 95 10.96 -4.29 6.38
N ALA A 96 12.13 -3.72 6.72
CA ALA A 96 13.35 -3.91 5.94
C ALA A 96 13.84 -5.36 5.99
N SER A 97 13.81 -5.99 7.18
CA SER A 97 14.30 -7.37 7.35
C SER A 97 13.53 -8.39 6.52
N ILE A 98 12.23 -8.17 6.25
CA ILE A 98 11.46 -9.04 5.34
C ILE A 98 12.13 -9.12 3.97
N TYR A 99 12.56 -7.97 3.42
CA TYR A 99 13.23 -7.92 2.13
C TYR A 99 14.61 -8.55 2.20
N ASP A 100 15.42 -8.16 3.19
CA ASP A 100 16.80 -8.64 3.32
C ASP A 100 16.85 -10.16 3.49
N LEU A 101 16.02 -10.72 4.39
CA LEU A 101 15.89 -12.16 4.61
C LEU A 101 15.45 -12.90 3.33
N PHE A 102 14.51 -12.33 2.58
CA PHE A 102 14.07 -12.91 1.31
C PHE A 102 15.20 -12.94 0.28
N MET A 103 15.95 -11.83 0.14
CA MET A 103 17.08 -11.73 -0.79
C MET A 103 18.23 -12.67 -0.40
N GLU A 104 18.40 -12.97 0.88
CA GLU A 104 19.34 -13.96 1.41
C GLU A 104 18.86 -15.42 1.22
N GLY A 105 17.64 -15.64 0.72
CA GLY A 105 17.04 -16.98 0.58
C GLY A 105 16.53 -17.58 1.88
N ARG A 106 16.45 -16.79 2.97
CA ARG A 106 15.96 -17.21 4.29
C ARG A 106 14.44 -17.12 4.36
N ILE A 107 13.78 -17.92 3.53
CA ILE A 107 12.34 -17.82 3.23
C ILE A 107 11.45 -17.96 4.48
N GLU A 108 11.75 -18.90 5.38
CA GLU A 108 10.92 -19.11 6.58
C GLU A 108 11.03 -17.93 7.57
N GLU A 109 12.20 -17.32 7.67
CA GLU A 109 12.41 -16.14 8.51
C GLU A 109 11.73 -14.91 7.91
N ALA A 110 11.81 -14.73 6.59
CA ALA A 110 11.09 -13.67 5.87
C ALA A 110 9.57 -13.80 6.05
N LYS A 111 9.03 -15.03 5.99
CA LYS A 111 7.61 -15.31 6.28
C LYS A 111 7.26 -14.98 7.73
N ALA A 112 8.11 -15.35 8.70
CA ALA A 112 7.88 -15.04 10.10
C ALA A 112 7.87 -13.52 10.35
N ALA A 113 8.81 -12.78 9.76
CA ALA A 113 8.83 -11.32 9.82
C ALA A 113 7.61 -10.68 9.14
N ASN A 114 7.15 -11.21 8.00
CA ASN A 114 5.93 -10.72 7.37
C ASN A 114 4.64 -11.08 8.14
N ALA A 115 4.64 -12.20 8.87
CA ALA A 115 3.53 -12.58 9.73
C ALA A 115 3.47 -11.72 11.01
N SER A 116 4.61 -11.29 11.56
CA SER A 116 4.65 -10.51 12.80
C SER A 116 3.91 -9.17 12.68
N ILE A 117 3.96 -8.53 11.51
CA ILE A 117 3.29 -7.25 11.25
C ILE A 117 1.76 -7.37 11.09
N ALA A 118 1.22 -8.59 10.99
CA ALA A 118 -0.23 -8.81 10.82
C ALA A 118 -1.05 -8.21 11.97
N SER A 119 -0.53 -8.24 13.20
CA SER A 119 -1.19 -7.65 14.38
C SER A 119 -1.48 -6.16 14.20
N PHE A 120 -0.50 -5.43 13.65
CA PHE A 120 -0.62 -4.00 13.39
C PHE A 120 -1.50 -3.70 12.17
N ARG A 121 -1.37 -4.50 11.09
CA ARG A 121 -2.23 -4.34 9.90
C ARG A 121 -3.71 -4.53 10.25
N ALA A 122 -4.05 -5.40 11.20
CA ALA A 122 -5.41 -5.59 11.67
C ALA A 122 -6.04 -4.32 12.29
N CYS A 123 -5.23 -3.34 12.73
CA CYS A 123 -5.72 -2.06 13.22
C CYS A 123 -6.26 -1.14 12.09
N PHE A 124 -5.97 -1.44 10.82
CA PHE A 124 -6.49 -0.64 9.68
C PHE A 124 -8.02 -0.72 9.54
N LYS A 125 -8.68 -1.68 10.19
CA LYS A 125 -10.16 -1.69 10.27
C LYS A 125 -10.74 -0.50 11.05
N TYR A 126 -9.94 0.21 11.84
CA TYR A 126 -10.40 1.33 12.66
C TYR A 126 -10.24 2.70 11.99
N GLY A 127 -9.68 2.77 10.78
CA GLY A 127 -9.54 4.05 10.09
C GLY A 127 -8.68 3.96 8.84
N ASN A 128 -8.55 5.10 8.13
CA ASN A 128 -7.69 5.20 6.97
C ASN A 128 -6.25 4.77 7.32
N PRO A 129 -5.55 3.98 6.47
CA PRO A 129 -4.18 3.53 6.74
C PRO A 129 -3.22 4.65 7.17
N ASN A 130 -3.31 5.84 6.55
CA ASN A 130 -2.48 6.99 6.91
C ASN A 130 -2.76 7.47 8.34
N THR A 131 -4.03 7.51 8.75
CA THR A 131 -4.45 7.93 10.08
C THR A 131 -3.97 6.94 11.14
N ILE A 132 -4.10 5.63 10.88
CA ILE A 132 -3.65 4.59 11.80
C ILE A 132 -2.12 4.61 11.94
N VAL A 133 -1.38 4.65 10.83
CA VAL A 133 0.09 4.73 10.84
C VAL A 133 0.57 5.98 11.56
N LYS A 134 0.04 7.16 11.23
CA LYS A 134 0.50 8.42 11.85
C LYS A 134 0.17 8.49 13.34
N THR A 135 -0.98 7.95 13.75
CA THR A 135 -1.36 7.83 15.16
C THR A 135 -0.40 6.88 15.90
N ALA A 136 -0.09 5.73 15.33
CA ALA A 136 0.86 4.78 15.91
C ALA A 136 2.26 5.39 16.08
N VAL A 137 2.77 6.09 15.06
CA VAL A 137 4.06 6.82 15.16
C VAL A 137 4.04 7.87 16.26
N ALA A 138 2.93 8.61 16.41
CA ALA A 138 2.79 9.57 17.51
C ALA A 138 2.77 8.88 18.89
N MET A 139 2.12 7.71 19.02
CA MET A 139 2.08 6.92 20.25
C MET A 139 3.45 6.31 20.61
N LEU A 140 4.32 6.09 19.63
CA LEU A 140 5.73 5.74 19.85
C LEU A 140 6.58 6.94 20.31
N GLY A 141 5.99 8.13 20.48
CA GLY A 141 6.65 9.32 21.02
C GLY A 141 7.22 10.28 19.97
N TYR A 142 7.04 10.01 18.67
CA TYR A 142 7.51 10.89 17.60
C TYR A 142 6.55 12.06 17.36
N ASN A 143 7.07 13.28 17.25
CA ASN A 143 6.28 14.48 17.00
C ASN A 143 5.89 14.62 15.52
N VAL A 144 4.93 13.81 15.06
CA VAL A 144 4.43 13.84 13.67
C VAL A 144 3.08 14.58 13.53
N GLY A 145 2.44 14.91 14.64
CA GLY A 145 1.11 15.54 14.67
C GLY A 145 0.00 14.63 14.11
N LYS A 146 -1.21 15.19 13.95
CA LYS A 146 -2.35 14.46 13.39
C LYS A 146 -2.38 14.52 11.86
N CYS A 147 -3.14 13.64 11.22
CA CYS A 147 -3.53 13.82 9.82
C CYS A 147 -4.37 15.10 9.66
N ARG A 148 -4.54 15.59 8.43
CA ARG A 148 -5.44 16.72 8.16
C ARG A 148 -6.89 16.24 8.29
N ALA A 149 -7.77 17.09 8.83
CA ALA A 149 -9.21 16.82 8.89
C ALA A 149 -9.79 16.61 7.46
N PRO A 150 -10.81 15.75 7.30
CA PRO A 150 -11.55 15.03 8.35
C PRO A 150 -10.89 13.71 8.80
N PHE A 151 -9.83 13.25 8.16
CA PHE A 151 -9.18 11.95 8.44
C PHE A 151 -8.24 11.97 9.67
N ASN A 152 -8.52 12.79 10.68
CA ASN A 152 -7.59 13.09 11.77
C ASN A 152 -7.95 12.43 13.12
N GLN A 153 -8.86 11.46 13.10
CA GLN A 153 -9.40 10.82 14.28
C GLN A 153 -9.39 9.30 14.09
N VAL A 154 -9.17 8.59 15.20
CA VAL A 154 -9.33 7.14 15.34
C VAL A 154 -10.33 6.95 16.47
N PRO A 155 -11.32 6.06 16.34
CA PRO A 155 -12.28 5.82 17.41
C PRO A 155 -11.59 5.22 18.64
N GLU A 156 -12.21 5.35 19.81
CA GLU A 156 -11.60 4.98 21.10
C GLU A 156 -11.17 3.51 21.12
N GLU A 157 -11.98 2.61 20.57
CA GLU A 157 -11.64 1.19 20.43
C GLU A 157 -10.42 0.95 19.54
N GLY A 158 -10.21 1.81 18.53
CA GLY A 158 -9.02 1.77 17.67
C GLY A 158 -7.77 2.25 18.38
N ILE A 159 -7.89 3.27 19.24
CA ILE A 159 -6.78 3.72 20.11
C ILE A 159 -6.38 2.60 21.07
N LYS A 160 -7.33 1.99 21.79
CA LYS A 160 -7.05 0.87 22.70
C LYS A 160 -6.42 -0.32 21.97
N ALA A 161 -6.87 -0.62 20.76
CA ALA A 161 -6.28 -1.67 19.94
C ALA A 161 -4.84 -1.35 19.55
N LEU A 162 -4.55 -0.10 19.17
CA LEU A 162 -3.20 0.36 18.88
C LEU A 162 -2.29 0.28 20.10
N GLU A 163 -2.73 0.76 21.28
CA GLU A 163 -1.95 0.68 22.53
C GLU A 163 -1.56 -0.77 22.85
N LYS A 164 -2.53 -1.68 22.76
CA LYS A 164 -2.30 -3.10 22.99
C LYS A 164 -1.29 -3.68 22.00
N VAL A 165 -1.50 -3.47 20.69
CA VAL A 165 -0.65 -4.05 19.65
C VAL A 165 0.77 -3.47 19.70
N LEU A 166 0.92 -2.15 19.90
CA LEU A 166 2.24 -1.52 20.04
C LEU A 166 3.01 -2.09 21.22
N LYS A 167 2.34 -2.28 22.37
CA LYS A 167 2.96 -2.90 23.55
C LYS A 167 3.39 -4.35 23.29
N GLU A 168 2.48 -5.19 22.78
CA GLU A 168 2.77 -6.60 22.48
C GLU A 168 3.88 -6.77 21.43
N ASN A 169 3.92 -5.87 20.44
CA ASN A 169 4.96 -5.89 19.41
C ASN A 169 6.32 -5.44 19.97
N ALA A 170 6.34 -4.45 20.88
CA ALA A 170 7.56 -4.06 21.58
C ALA A 170 8.12 -5.19 22.46
N GLU A 171 7.25 -5.93 23.16
CA GLU A 171 7.64 -7.13 23.93
C GLU A 171 8.24 -8.24 23.06
N LYS A 172 7.87 -8.30 21.77
CA LYS A 172 8.45 -9.19 20.76
C LYS A 172 9.70 -8.62 20.07
N GLY A 173 10.16 -7.43 20.46
CA GLY A 173 11.33 -6.77 19.88
C GLY A 173 11.10 -6.13 18.51
N MET A 174 9.84 -5.93 18.09
CA MET A 174 9.56 -5.23 16.83
C MET A 174 9.89 -3.74 16.97
N CYS A 175 10.63 -3.25 15.99
CA CYS A 175 10.99 -1.84 15.79
C CYS A 175 11.15 -1.52 14.31
#